data_AF-A0A812ZAE8-F1
#
_entry.id   AF-A0A812ZAE8-F1
#
_cell.length_a   1.000
_cell.length_b   1.000
_cell.length_c   1.000
_cell.angle_alpha   90.00
_cell.angle_beta   90.00
_cell.angle_gamma   90.00
#
_symmetry.space_group_name_H-M   'P 1'
#
loop_
_entity.id
_entity.type
_entity.pdbx_description
1 polymer ?
#
loop_
_entity_poly.entity_id
_entity_poly.type
_entity_poly.pdbx_seq_one_letter_code
_entity_poly.pdbx_strand_id
1 'polypeptide(L)'
;MMRRGIRSSLRALPRRDRWHMLQEYAVGESNQEEFRKLRVRDGQVTTLVDSTSSAAAKTIDWAAWDSRISNKEVLGCLKSFHEQQSVLLETVLKEDHSASIKKQTEGWELFDAAVTSCQKSVEKSEQILQNGARALWISFQNPPISMLSQSEWLDADQYWQAFVEKHHFYHNHLLSAVEDPESKDYDAKTKADLKKRWETFDGRGTTRQNNKLLYQRPSFEYYDVFRGPLIEHMIFYLTKTGGDARTFPEMMPTKWYAEIYDIRFKLYNVLQRRKRQVHEASWSREAFHDFHPHDLEHDGEAYYSKLIAKEAAV
;
A
#
# COMPACT_ATOMS: atom_id res chain seq x y z
N MET A 1 16.52 -39.63 -36.20
CA MET A 1 17.87 -39.25 -35.75
C MET A 1 17.79 -37.97 -34.91
N MET A 2 17.33 -38.03 -33.66
CA MET A 2 17.25 -36.85 -32.77
C MET A 2 17.47 -37.26 -31.31
N ARG A 3 18.74 -37.40 -30.92
CA ARG A 3 19.20 -37.35 -29.52
C ARG A 3 19.96 -36.03 -29.33
N ARG A 4 19.24 -34.90 -29.27
CA ARG A 4 19.78 -33.58 -28.89
C ARG A 4 18.68 -32.78 -28.19
N GLY A 5 18.37 -33.10 -26.94
CA GLY A 5 17.28 -32.42 -26.22
C GLY A 5 17.42 -32.30 -24.70
N ILE A 6 18.48 -32.82 -24.08
CA ILE A 6 18.60 -32.85 -22.60
C ILE A 6 19.78 -32.00 -22.07
N ARG A 7 20.47 -31.23 -22.92
CA ARG A 7 21.68 -30.48 -22.51
C ARG A 7 21.51 -28.97 -22.33
N SER A 8 20.34 -28.38 -22.60
CA SER A 8 20.17 -26.91 -22.50
C SER A 8 19.69 -26.40 -21.13
N SER A 9 19.10 -27.25 -20.27
CA SER A 9 18.70 -26.86 -18.91
C SER A 9 19.87 -26.85 -17.90
N LEU A 10 21.01 -27.44 -18.25
CA LEU A 10 22.22 -27.44 -17.41
C LEU A 10 23.04 -26.13 -17.47
N ARG A 11 22.54 -25.09 -18.15
CA ARG A 11 23.26 -23.81 -18.32
C ARG A 11 22.89 -22.73 -17.29
N ALA A 12 21.91 -22.98 -16.43
CA ALA A 12 21.44 -22.01 -15.43
C ALA A 12 22.03 -22.21 -14.03
N LEU A 13 22.81 -23.28 -13.82
CA LEU A 13 23.53 -23.52 -12.58
C LEU A 13 25.01 -23.20 -12.81
N PRO A 14 25.66 -22.39 -11.94
CA PRO A 14 27.09 -22.17 -12.00
C PRO A 14 27.80 -23.52 -12.06
N ARG A 15 28.81 -23.63 -12.95
CA ARG A 15 29.69 -24.81 -12.96
C ARG A 15 30.14 -25.07 -11.52
N ARG A 16 29.96 -26.32 -11.05
CA ARG A 16 30.23 -26.80 -9.68
C ARG A 16 31.60 -26.40 -9.10
N ASP A 17 32.51 -25.88 -9.93
CA ASP A 17 33.91 -25.65 -9.58
C ASP A 17 34.22 -24.20 -9.12
N ARG A 18 33.26 -23.25 -9.12
CA ARG A 18 33.54 -21.85 -8.74
C ARG A 18 32.40 -21.16 -7.98
N TRP A 19 32.44 -21.18 -6.64
CA TRP A 19 31.53 -20.42 -5.78
C TRP A 19 31.64 -18.90 -6.00
N HIS A 20 32.76 -18.42 -6.55
CA HIS A 20 33.00 -17.00 -6.87
C HIS A 20 31.98 -16.40 -7.85
N MET A 21 31.28 -17.23 -8.64
CA MET A 21 30.26 -16.76 -9.60
C MET A 21 28.85 -16.69 -8.99
N LEU A 22 28.68 -16.99 -7.70
CA LEU A 22 27.37 -16.95 -7.03
C LEU A 22 26.87 -15.52 -6.75
N GLN A 23 27.68 -14.50 -7.03
CA GLN A 23 27.34 -13.09 -6.82
C GLN A 23 26.04 -12.69 -7.54
N GLU A 24 25.77 -13.26 -8.71
CA GLU A 24 24.58 -12.96 -9.52
C GLU A 24 23.27 -13.33 -8.81
N TYR A 25 23.32 -14.23 -7.82
CA TYR A 25 22.16 -14.70 -7.06
C TYR A 25 22.02 -13.98 -5.71
N ALA A 26 22.94 -13.09 -5.34
CA ALA A 26 22.84 -12.25 -4.15
C ALA A 26 21.86 -11.09 -4.42
N VAL A 27 20.58 -11.32 -4.15
CA VAL A 27 19.52 -10.33 -4.35
C VAL A 27 19.33 -9.49 -3.08
N GLY A 28 19.28 -8.17 -3.24
CA GLY A 28 19.11 -7.20 -2.16
C GLY A 28 20.45 -6.67 -1.62
N GLU A 29 20.46 -5.40 -1.19
CA GLU A 29 21.68 -4.68 -0.77
C GLU A 29 22.43 -5.38 0.36
N SER A 30 21.70 -5.91 1.35
CA SER A 30 22.28 -6.63 2.50
C SER A 30 23.04 -7.89 2.06
N ASN A 31 22.43 -8.74 1.23
CA ASN A 31 23.07 -9.97 0.75
C ASN A 31 24.27 -9.67 -0.18
N GLN A 32 24.19 -8.60 -0.97
CA GLN A 32 25.30 -8.16 -1.81
C GLN A 32 26.48 -7.65 -0.98
N GLU A 33 26.22 -6.92 0.10
CA GLU A 33 27.25 -6.42 1.00
C GLU A 33 27.98 -7.59 1.70
N GLU A 34 27.24 -8.56 2.23
CA GLU A 34 27.83 -9.74 2.87
C GLU A 34 28.63 -10.60 1.88
N PHE A 35 28.14 -10.79 0.65
CA PHE A 35 28.90 -11.49 -0.39
C PHE A 35 30.18 -10.74 -0.77
N ARG A 36 30.15 -9.39 -0.77
CA ARG A 36 31.34 -8.56 -1.00
C ARG A 36 32.36 -8.73 0.13
N LYS A 37 31.92 -8.74 1.39
CA LYS A 37 32.79 -8.97 2.57
C LYS A 37 33.46 -10.34 2.48
N LEU A 38 32.71 -11.38 2.15
CA LEU A 38 33.24 -12.75 1.94
C LEU A 38 34.33 -12.76 0.86
N ARG A 39 34.09 -12.12 -0.30
CA ARG A 39 35.04 -12.06 -1.41
C ARG A 39 36.30 -11.28 -1.07
N VAL A 40 36.19 -10.19 -0.31
CA VAL A 40 37.36 -9.43 0.16
C VAL A 40 38.22 -10.30 1.10
N ARG A 41 37.61 -11.03 2.02
CA ARG A 41 38.32 -11.94 2.93
C ARG A 41 39.03 -13.07 2.18
N ASP A 42 38.36 -13.69 1.21
CA ASP A 42 38.96 -14.71 0.35
C ASP A 42 40.17 -14.16 -0.42
N GLY A 43 40.03 -13.00 -1.07
CA GLY A 43 41.12 -12.34 -1.79
C GLY A 43 42.30 -11.96 -0.89
N GLN A 44 42.05 -11.55 0.37
CA GLN A 44 43.11 -11.30 1.36
C GLN A 44 43.89 -12.58 1.68
N VAL A 45 43.19 -13.71 1.88
CA VAL A 45 43.82 -15.02 2.12
C VAL A 45 44.64 -15.45 0.90
N THR A 46 44.08 -15.37 -0.31
CA THR A 46 44.80 -15.72 -1.54
C THR A 46 46.06 -14.87 -1.71
N THR A 47 45.96 -13.55 -1.52
CA THR A 47 47.10 -12.64 -1.64
C THR A 47 48.19 -12.96 -0.61
N LEU A 48 47.80 -13.27 0.63
CA LEU A 48 48.74 -13.66 1.69
C LEU A 48 49.47 -14.95 1.34
N VAL A 49 48.75 -15.97 0.88
CA VAL A 49 49.34 -17.25 0.44
C VAL A 49 50.28 -17.05 -0.76
N ASP A 50 49.86 -16.29 -1.77
CA ASP A 50 50.66 -16.03 -2.96
C ASP A 50 51.93 -15.24 -2.65
N SER A 51 51.84 -14.20 -1.81
CA SER A 51 52.99 -13.39 -1.38
C SER A 51 53.97 -14.16 -0.50
N THR A 52 53.49 -15.10 0.31
CA THR A 52 54.35 -15.90 1.20
C THR A 52 54.97 -17.08 0.46
N SER A 53 54.27 -17.68 -0.51
CA SER A 53 54.76 -18.81 -1.29
C SER A 53 55.75 -18.42 -2.39
N SER A 54 55.67 -17.20 -2.92
CA SER A 54 56.57 -16.68 -3.96
C SER A 54 57.88 -16.09 -3.42
N ALA A 55 57.94 -15.74 -2.14
CA ALA A 55 59.15 -15.27 -1.49
C ALA A 55 59.92 -16.44 -0.87
N ALA A 56 61.07 -16.80 -1.43
CA ALA A 56 62.00 -17.72 -0.75
C ALA A 56 62.33 -17.17 0.64
N ALA A 57 62.26 -18.03 1.67
CA ALA A 57 62.57 -17.64 3.04
C ALA A 57 63.96 -17.00 3.10
N LYS A 58 64.04 -15.74 3.55
CA LYS A 58 65.32 -15.03 3.69
C LYS A 58 66.12 -15.69 4.81
N THR A 59 67.16 -16.42 4.45
CA THR A 59 68.09 -17.01 5.42
C THR A 59 69.02 -15.93 5.96
N ILE A 60 69.17 -15.88 7.28
CA ILE A 60 70.08 -14.94 7.94
C ILE A 60 71.50 -15.52 7.92
N ASP A 61 72.45 -14.73 7.43
CA ASP A 61 73.87 -15.08 7.51
C ASP A 61 74.47 -14.66 8.86
N TRP A 62 74.37 -15.55 9.85
CA TRP A 62 74.89 -15.31 11.19
C TRP A 62 76.42 -15.15 11.24
N ALA A 63 77.16 -15.73 10.29
CA ALA A 63 78.62 -15.63 10.26
C ALA A 63 79.07 -14.20 9.88
N ALA A 64 78.37 -13.58 8.93
CA ALA A 64 78.60 -12.18 8.57
C ALA A 64 78.35 -11.23 9.76
N TRP A 65 77.26 -11.43 10.52
CA TRP A 65 76.94 -10.59 11.68
C TRP A 65 77.88 -10.80 12.87
N ASP A 66 78.36 -12.03 13.05
CA ASP A 66 79.36 -12.33 14.07
C ASP A 66 80.75 -11.74 13.74
N SER A 67 81.04 -11.38 12.49
CA SER A 67 82.26 -10.60 12.20
C SER A 67 82.11 -9.09 12.50
N ARG A 68 80.89 -8.57 12.55
CA ARG A 68 80.61 -7.11 12.54
C ARG A 68 80.21 -6.53 13.88
N ILE A 69 79.67 -7.33 14.80
CA ILE A 69 79.15 -6.86 16.08
C ILE A 69 80.13 -7.22 17.20
N SER A 70 80.50 -6.23 18.01
CA SER A 70 81.43 -6.36 19.13
C SER A 70 80.81 -6.94 20.40
N ASN A 71 79.51 -6.70 20.65
CA ASN A 71 78.79 -7.30 21.78
C ASN A 71 78.31 -8.72 21.43
N LYS A 72 79.09 -9.72 21.85
CA LYS A 72 78.87 -11.13 21.52
C LYS A 72 77.78 -11.80 22.35
N GLU A 73 77.60 -11.36 23.59
CA GLU A 73 76.62 -11.96 24.50
C GLU A 73 75.19 -11.72 24.01
N VAL A 74 74.88 -10.47 23.65
CA VAL A 74 73.56 -10.10 23.13
C VAL A 74 73.29 -10.74 21.77
N LEU A 75 74.29 -10.77 20.87
CA LEU A 75 74.15 -11.43 19.57
C LEU A 75 73.94 -12.95 19.71
N GLY A 76 74.66 -13.59 20.64
CA GLY A 76 74.50 -15.01 20.95
C GLY A 76 73.11 -15.35 21.47
N CYS A 77 72.56 -14.54 22.39
CA CYS A 77 71.18 -14.67 22.86
C CYS A 77 70.15 -14.47 21.73
N LEU A 78 70.40 -13.55 20.79
CA LEU A 78 69.49 -13.28 19.69
C LEU A 78 69.48 -14.41 18.66
N LYS A 79 70.66 -14.96 18.35
CA LYS A 79 70.82 -16.14 17.50
C LYS A 79 70.13 -17.37 18.10
N SER A 80 70.37 -17.65 19.38
CA SER A 80 69.74 -18.79 20.06
C SER A 80 68.22 -18.66 20.14
N PHE A 81 67.71 -17.45 20.39
CA PHE A 81 66.28 -17.17 20.31
C PHE A 81 65.71 -17.43 18.91
N HIS A 82 66.36 -16.93 17.86
CA HIS A 82 65.91 -17.16 16.47
C HIS A 82 65.90 -18.65 16.11
N GLU A 83 66.95 -19.40 16.46
CA GLU A 83 67.04 -20.84 16.21
C GLU A 83 65.96 -21.61 16.97
N GLN A 84 65.74 -21.29 18.25
CA GLN A 84 64.66 -21.89 19.06
C GLN A 84 63.27 -21.62 18.46
N GLN A 85 62.99 -20.39 18.04
CA GLN A 85 61.71 -20.04 17.39
C GLN A 85 61.56 -20.70 16.01
N SER A 86 62.64 -20.83 15.23
CA SER A 86 62.61 -21.50 13.93
C SER A 86 62.27 -22.99 14.06
N VAL A 87 62.87 -23.67 15.03
CA VAL A 87 62.58 -25.09 15.34
C VAL A 87 61.14 -25.26 15.81
N LEU A 88 60.63 -24.35 16.65
CA LEU A 88 59.24 -24.36 17.09
C LEU A 88 58.28 -24.21 15.88
N LEU A 89 58.53 -23.24 15.00
CA LEU A 89 57.71 -22.99 13.81
C LEU A 89 57.73 -24.17 12.83
N GLU A 90 58.87 -24.81 12.61
CA GLU A 90 58.94 -26.04 11.80
C GLU A 90 58.15 -27.19 12.42
N THR A 91 58.16 -27.31 13.75
CA THR A 91 57.41 -28.34 14.46
C THR A 91 55.92 -28.12 14.26
N VAL A 92 55.44 -26.89 14.47
CA VAL A 92 54.05 -26.51 14.22
C VAL A 92 53.68 -26.72 12.75
N LEU A 93 54.52 -26.31 11.78
CA LEU A 93 54.23 -26.50 10.35
C LEU A 93 54.05 -27.99 9.96
N LYS A 94 54.77 -28.89 10.64
CA LYS A 94 54.67 -30.35 10.43
C LYS A 94 53.45 -30.97 11.13
N GLU A 95 52.77 -30.25 12.02
CA GLU A 95 51.52 -30.71 12.62
C GLU A 95 50.40 -30.78 11.57
N ASP A 96 49.58 -31.83 11.65
CA ASP A 96 48.42 -31.98 10.78
C ASP A 96 47.27 -31.06 11.22
N HIS A 97 47.38 -29.80 10.82
CA HIS A 97 46.35 -28.79 11.02
C HIS A 97 45.02 -29.15 10.34
N SER A 98 45.03 -30.04 9.33
CA SER A 98 43.80 -30.45 8.65
C SER A 98 42.88 -31.28 9.54
N ALA A 99 43.46 -32.11 10.43
CA ALA A 99 42.72 -32.88 11.41
C ALA A 99 42.11 -32.01 12.52
N SER A 100 42.76 -30.89 12.86
CA SER A 100 42.26 -29.91 13.83
C SER A 100 41.07 -29.12 13.26
N ILE A 101 41.17 -28.65 12.01
CA ILE A 101 40.09 -27.91 11.33
C ILE A 101 38.85 -28.79 11.12
N LYS A 102 39.01 -30.08 10.80
CA LYS A 102 37.87 -31.02 10.64
C LYS A 102 37.05 -31.23 11.91
N LYS A 103 37.62 -30.95 13.09
CA LYS A 103 36.91 -31.03 14.38
C LYS A 103 36.15 -29.74 14.72
N GLN A 104 36.41 -28.65 14.01
CA GLN A 104 35.64 -27.40 14.14
C GLN A 104 34.40 -27.50 13.25
N THR A 105 33.37 -28.17 13.78
CA THR A 105 32.09 -28.38 13.09
C THR A 105 31.11 -27.21 13.22
N GLU A 106 31.41 -26.25 14.12
CA GLU A 106 30.57 -25.07 14.36
C GLU A 106 30.46 -24.24 13.07
N GLY A 107 29.26 -24.21 12.49
CA GLY A 107 28.96 -23.48 11.25
C GLY A 107 28.73 -24.35 10.00
N TRP A 108 29.18 -25.61 9.97
CA TRP A 108 28.89 -26.51 8.85
C TRP A 108 27.42 -26.91 8.77
N GLU A 109 26.74 -27.03 9.92
CA GLU A 109 25.29 -27.25 9.96
C GLU A 109 24.51 -26.10 9.33
N LEU A 110 24.96 -24.85 9.50
CA LEU A 110 24.35 -23.68 8.87
C LEU A 110 24.59 -23.68 7.36
N PHE A 111 25.77 -24.12 6.91
CA PHE A 111 26.07 -24.31 5.50
C PHE A 111 25.18 -25.40 4.87
N ASP A 112 25.03 -26.55 5.53
CA ASP A 112 24.17 -27.65 5.04
C ASP A 112 22.68 -27.25 5.00
N ALA A 113 22.23 -26.47 5.99
CA ALA A 113 20.90 -25.88 5.98
C ALA A 113 20.70 -24.91 4.79
N ALA A 114 21.70 -24.07 4.49
CA ALA A 114 21.68 -23.17 3.34
C ALA A 114 21.66 -23.94 2.00
N VAL A 115 22.43 -25.02 1.88
CA VAL A 115 22.42 -25.91 0.70
C VAL A 115 21.06 -26.56 0.52
N THR A 116 20.46 -27.08 1.60
CA THR A 116 19.12 -27.70 1.57
C THR A 116 18.05 -26.69 1.14
N SER A 117 18.13 -25.47 1.66
CA SER A 117 17.24 -24.37 1.26
C SER A 117 17.40 -24.01 -0.22
N CYS A 118 18.64 -23.88 -0.69
CA CYS A 118 18.96 -23.62 -2.09
C CYS A 118 18.39 -24.71 -3.00
N GLN A 119 18.56 -25.99 -2.64
CA GLN A 119 18.04 -27.12 -3.41
C GLN A 119 16.50 -27.07 -3.55
N LYS A 120 15.78 -26.76 -2.47
CA LYS A 120 14.31 -26.60 -2.52
C LYS A 120 13.88 -25.44 -3.41
N SER A 121 14.61 -24.32 -3.38
CA SER A 121 14.34 -23.18 -4.27
C SER A 121 14.61 -23.52 -5.73
N VAL A 122 15.69 -24.23 -6.02
CA VAL A 122 16.01 -24.69 -7.38
C VAL A 122 14.92 -25.65 -7.88
N GLU A 123 14.52 -26.64 -7.09
CA GLU A 123 13.45 -27.58 -7.44
C GLU A 123 12.14 -26.87 -7.79
N LYS A 124 11.73 -25.90 -6.96
CA LYS A 124 10.53 -25.08 -7.25
C LYS A 124 10.69 -24.24 -8.52
N SER A 125 11.86 -23.65 -8.74
CA SER A 125 12.12 -22.84 -9.94
C SER A 125 12.06 -23.71 -11.21
N GLU A 126 12.60 -24.93 -11.17
CA GLU A 126 12.51 -25.89 -12.26
C GLU A 126 11.06 -26.32 -12.51
N GLN A 127 10.27 -26.52 -11.45
CA GLN A 127 8.85 -26.83 -11.58
C GLN A 127 8.07 -25.69 -12.26
N ILE A 128 8.36 -24.43 -11.93
CA ILE A 128 7.75 -23.26 -12.60
C ILE A 128 8.13 -23.23 -14.08
N LEU A 129 9.40 -23.44 -14.41
CA LEU A 129 9.87 -23.49 -15.80
C LEU A 129 9.22 -24.63 -16.58
N GLN A 130 9.09 -25.82 -15.98
CA GLN A 130 8.40 -26.95 -16.59
C GLN A 130 6.92 -26.66 -16.83
N ASN A 131 6.24 -26.02 -15.88
CA ASN A 131 4.84 -25.62 -16.04
C ASN A 131 4.67 -24.56 -17.14
N GLY A 132 5.58 -23.59 -17.22
CA GLY A 132 5.61 -22.62 -18.32
C GLY A 132 5.83 -23.29 -19.68
N ALA A 133 6.75 -24.25 -19.77
CA ALA A 133 6.96 -25.02 -21.00
C ALA A 133 5.74 -25.86 -21.40
N ARG A 134 5.04 -26.47 -20.42
CA ARG A 134 3.77 -27.17 -20.65
C ARG A 134 2.68 -26.23 -21.17
N ALA A 135 2.55 -25.03 -20.57
CA ALA A 135 1.58 -24.03 -21.00
C ALA A 135 1.83 -23.56 -22.44
N LEU A 136 3.09 -23.30 -22.80
CA LEU A 136 3.47 -22.96 -24.18
C LEU A 136 3.14 -24.12 -25.13
N TRP A 137 3.48 -25.35 -24.75
CA TRP A 137 3.19 -26.52 -25.57
C TRP A 137 1.68 -26.68 -25.82
N ILE A 138 0.84 -26.53 -24.78
CA ILE A 138 -0.63 -26.54 -24.91
C ILE A 138 -1.07 -25.42 -25.86
N SER A 139 -0.60 -24.18 -25.66
CA SER A 139 -0.97 -23.05 -26.51
C SER A 139 -0.60 -23.24 -27.98
N PHE A 140 0.52 -23.90 -28.28
CA PHE A 140 0.93 -24.20 -29.67
C PHE A 140 0.11 -25.31 -30.32
N GLN A 141 -0.47 -26.21 -29.52
CA GLN A 141 -1.26 -27.34 -30.01
C GLN A 141 -2.76 -27.08 -30.00
N ASN A 142 -3.22 -26.03 -29.31
CA ASN A 142 -4.63 -25.64 -29.32
C ASN A 142 -5.07 -25.26 -30.75
N PRO A 143 -6.27 -25.70 -31.19
CA PRO A 143 -6.85 -25.23 -32.44
C PRO A 143 -7.13 -23.71 -32.36
N PRO A 144 -7.19 -23.00 -33.49
CA PRO A 144 -7.62 -21.60 -33.50
C PRO A 144 -8.98 -21.45 -32.81
N ILE A 145 -9.10 -20.48 -31.91
CA ILE A 145 -10.33 -20.30 -31.11
C ILE A 145 -11.57 -20.05 -31.98
N SER A 146 -11.39 -19.48 -33.17
CA SER A 146 -12.46 -19.26 -34.16
C SER A 146 -13.02 -20.55 -34.76
N MET A 147 -12.34 -21.68 -34.61
CA MET A 147 -12.77 -23.00 -35.11
C MET A 147 -13.42 -23.87 -34.03
N LEU A 148 -13.40 -23.44 -32.76
CA LEU A 148 -14.02 -24.15 -31.65
C LEU A 148 -15.50 -23.76 -31.53
N SER A 149 -16.34 -24.73 -31.17
CA SER A 149 -17.72 -24.42 -30.76
C SER A 149 -17.70 -23.66 -29.43
N GLN A 150 -18.56 -22.65 -29.29
CA GLN A 150 -18.73 -21.92 -28.03
C GLN A 150 -19.16 -22.85 -26.88
N SER A 151 -19.97 -23.88 -27.17
CA SER A 151 -20.39 -24.85 -26.16
C SER A 151 -19.24 -25.75 -25.71
N GLU A 152 -18.37 -26.18 -26.63
CA GLU A 152 -17.22 -27.03 -26.30
C GLU A 152 -16.17 -26.26 -25.52
N TRP A 153 -15.92 -24.99 -25.89
CA TRP A 153 -15.04 -24.11 -25.13
C TRP A 153 -15.57 -23.86 -23.72
N LEU A 154 -16.87 -23.57 -23.59
CA LEU A 154 -17.47 -23.33 -22.28
C LEU A 154 -17.50 -24.61 -21.45
N ASP A 155 -17.75 -25.79 -22.03
CA ASP A 155 -17.71 -27.08 -21.32
C ASP A 155 -16.32 -27.37 -20.73
N ALA A 156 -15.27 -27.03 -21.47
CA ALA A 156 -13.89 -27.16 -21.03
C ALA A 156 -13.49 -26.16 -19.93
N ASP A 157 -14.12 -24.98 -19.87
CA ASP A 157 -13.77 -23.92 -18.93
C ASP A 157 -14.79 -23.75 -17.79
N GLN A 158 -14.48 -24.38 -16.66
CA GLN A 158 -15.31 -24.35 -15.45
C GLN A 158 -15.38 -22.97 -14.77
N TYR A 159 -14.40 -22.09 -15.02
CA TYR A 159 -14.40 -20.76 -14.42
C TYR A 159 -15.40 -19.85 -15.13
N TRP A 160 -15.36 -19.82 -16.47
CA TRP A 160 -16.26 -19.00 -17.26
C TRP A 160 -17.69 -19.55 -17.29
N GLN A 161 -17.90 -20.85 -17.04
CA GLN A 161 -19.24 -21.40 -16.76
C GLN A 161 -19.93 -20.68 -15.59
N ALA A 162 -19.25 -20.61 -14.45
CA ALA A 162 -19.79 -19.94 -13.27
C ALA A 162 -20.02 -18.44 -13.50
N PHE A 163 -19.15 -17.79 -14.29
CA PHE A 163 -19.32 -16.40 -14.67
C PHE A 163 -20.57 -16.17 -15.54
N VAL A 164 -20.78 -17.02 -16.55
CA VAL A 164 -21.97 -16.95 -17.41
C VAL A 164 -23.22 -17.25 -16.59
N GLU A 165 -23.21 -18.25 -15.72
CA GLU A 165 -24.34 -18.58 -14.84
C GLU A 165 -24.70 -17.38 -13.93
N LYS A 166 -23.70 -16.78 -13.27
CA LYS A 166 -23.90 -15.60 -12.42
C LYS A 166 -24.68 -14.48 -13.13
N HIS A 167 -24.31 -14.17 -14.37
CA HIS A 167 -24.81 -12.98 -15.06
C HIS A 167 -25.95 -13.25 -16.03
N HIS A 168 -26.09 -14.46 -16.54
CA HIS A 168 -27.09 -14.77 -17.57
C HIS A 168 -28.16 -15.77 -17.09
N PHE A 169 -27.92 -16.50 -16.00
CA PHE A 169 -28.92 -17.36 -15.39
C PHE A 169 -29.62 -16.67 -14.21
N TYR A 170 -28.86 -16.08 -13.27
CA TYR A 170 -29.45 -15.43 -12.09
C TYR A 170 -29.96 -14.00 -12.33
N HIS A 171 -29.61 -13.38 -13.46
CA HIS A 171 -29.96 -12.00 -13.76
C HIS A 171 -30.61 -11.86 -15.14
N ASN A 172 -31.94 -11.65 -15.17
CA ASN A 172 -32.70 -11.47 -16.42
C ASN A 172 -32.65 -10.05 -17.00
N HIS A 173 -31.96 -9.13 -16.33
CA HIS A 173 -31.96 -7.70 -16.66
C HIS A 173 -30.62 -7.22 -17.23
N LEU A 174 -29.59 -8.07 -17.21
CA LEU A 174 -28.32 -7.77 -17.85
C LEU A 174 -28.49 -7.87 -19.37
N LEU A 175 -27.94 -6.87 -20.07
CA LEU A 175 -27.92 -6.88 -21.53
C LEU A 175 -26.98 -8.00 -21.96
N SER A 176 -27.49 -8.99 -22.70
CA SER A 176 -26.73 -10.15 -23.18
C SER A 176 -25.57 -9.82 -24.14
N ALA A 177 -25.37 -8.54 -24.45
CA ALA A 177 -24.32 -8.04 -25.35
C ALA A 177 -23.10 -7.46 -24.61
N VAL A 178 -23.06 -7.51 -23.27
CA VAL A 178 -21.93 -7.00 -22.49
C VAL A 178 -20.98 -8.16 -22.17
N GLU A 179 -19.76 -8.10 -22.71
CA GLU A 179 -18.74 -9.14 -22.51
C GLU A 179 -18.26 -9.23 -21.05
N ASP A 180 -18.11 -8.09 -20.37
CA ASP A 180 -17.71 -8.03 -18.95
C ASP A 180 -18.67 -7.13 -18.13
N PRO A 181 -19.77 -7.71 -17.60
CA PRO A 181 -20.71 -7.02 -16.72
C PRO A 181 -20.11 -6.66 -15.34
N GLU A 182 -18.90 -7.12 -15.00
CA GLU A 182 -18.21 -6.75 -13.76
C GLU A 182 -17.13 -5.68 -13.96
N SER A 183 -16.96 -5.20 -15.19
CA SER A 183 -16.03 -4.12 -15.49
C SER A 183 -16.36 -2.84 -14.73
N LYS A 184 -15.31 -2.10 -14.33
CA LYS A 184 -15.45 -0.82 -13.60
C LYS A 184 -16.28 0.19 -14.39
N ASP A 185 -16.16 0.19 -15.71
CA ASP A 185 -16.89 1.10 -16.58
C ASP A 185 -18.39 0.78 -16.62
N TYR A 186 -18.74 -0.51 -16.65
CA TYR A 186 -20.13 -0.95 -16.60
C TYR A 186 -20.77 -0.65 -15.24
N ASP A 187 -20.06 -0.90 -14.15
CA ASP A 187 -20.53 -0.56 -12.80
C ASP A 187 -20.73 0.96 -12.64
N ALA A 188 -19.76 1.77 -13.08
CA ALA A 188 -19.87 3.23 -13.04
C ALA A 188 -21.07 3.75 -13.85
N LYS A 189 -21.27 3.20 -15.05
CA LYS A 189 -22.44 3.53 -15.89
C LYS A 189 -23.74 3.14 -15.21
N THR A 190 -23.84 1.93 -14.67
CA THR A 190 -25.04 1.45 -13.98
C THR A 190 -25.38 2.31 -12.77
N LYS A 191 -24.36 2.70 -11.98
CA LYS A 191 -24.52 3.65 -10.86
C LYS A 191 -25.00 5.02 -11.31
N ALA A 192 -24.44 5.55 -12.40
CA ALA A 192 -24.86 6.82 -12.96
C ALA A 192 -26.30 6.79 -13.48
N ASP A 193 -26.68 5.73 -14.19
CA ASP A 193 -28.04 5.53 -14.69
C ASP A 193 -29.04 5.35 -13.55
N LEU A 194 -28.69 4.61 -12.50
CA LEU A 194 -29.50 4.47 -11.30
C LEU A 194 -29.71 5.82 -10.61
N LYS A 195 -28.64 6.60 -10.41
CA LYS A 195 -28.73 7.95 -9.84
C LYS A 195 -29.64 8.84 -10.66
N LYS A 196 -29.48 8.86 -11.99
CA LYS A 196 -30.32 9.64 -12.90
C LYS A 196 -31.80 9.25 -12.82
N ARG A 197 -32.11 7.95 -12.70
CA ARG A 197 -33.49 7.46 -12.53
C ARG A 197 -34.10 7.97 -11.22
N TRP A 198 -33.38 7.85 -10.11
CA TRP A 198 -33.82 8.37 -8.81
C TRP A 198 -34.01 9.87 -8.83
N GLU A 199 -33.06 10.61 -9.38
CA GLU A 199 -33.20 12.05 -9.54
C GLU A 199 -34.45 12.38 -10.35
N THR A 200 -34.68 11.72 -11.49
CA THR A 200 -35.86 11.98 -12.33
C THR A 200 -37.19 11.70 -11.60
N PHE A 201 -37.22 10.65 -10.77
CA PHE A 201 -38.42 10.25 -10.03
C PHE A 201 -38.70 11.15 -8.82
N ASP A 202 -37.71 11.36 -7.94
CA ASP A 202 -37.86 11.98 -6.61
C ASP A 202 -37.37 13.43 -6.51
N GLY A 203 -36.54 13.92 -7.44
CA GLY A 203 -35.98 15.27 -7.30
C GLY A 203 -36.98 16.41 -7.56
N ARG A 204 -36.47 17.65 -7.58
CA ARG A 204 -37.29 18.88 -7.70
C ARG A 204 -37.56 19.28 -9.16
N GLY A 205 -38.83 19.46 -9.55
CA GLY A 205 -39.19 19.98 -10.88
C GLY A 205 -40.66 19.81 -11.27
N THR A 206 -41.15 20.63 -12.21
CA THR A 206 -42.56 20.70 -12.62
C THR A 206 -43.06 19.50 -13.44
N THR A 207 -42.15 18.69 -13.98
CA THR A 207 -42.48 17.54 -14.84
C THR A 207 -42.34 16.17 -14.14
N ARG A 208 -42.15 16.14 -12.82
CA ARG A 208 -41.73 14.92 -12.10
C ARG A 208 -42.89 14.09 -11.55
N GLN A 209 -42.62 12.80 -11.35
CA GLN A 209 -43.65 11.78 -11.14
C GLN A 209 -44.11 11.67 -9.67
N ASN A 210 -43.19 11.71 -8.71
CA ASN A 210 -43.51 11.45 -7.29
C ASN A 210 -43.88 12.72 -6.49
N ASN A 211 -43.32 13.88 -6.86
CA ASN A 211 -43.52 15.14 -6.13
C ASN A 211 -44.79 15.91 -6.60
N LYS A 212 -45.90 15.18 -6.82
CA LYS A 212 -47.20 15.78 -7.20
C LYS A 212 -48.11 15.84 -5.97
N LEU A 213 -48.80 16.97 -5.79
CA LEU A 213 -49.83 17.17 -4.75
C LEU A 213 -49.32 17.11 -3.29
N LEU A 214 -48.07 17.51 -3.04
CA LEU A 214 -47.56 17.63 -1.65
C LEU A 214 -48.10 18.91 -0.98
N TYR A 215 -49.21 18.77 -0.25
CA TYR A 215 -49.72 19.80 0.67
C TYR A 215 -48.91 19.87 1.98
N GLN A 216 -48.40 18.72 2.43
CA GLN A 216 -47.47 18.61 3.55
C GLN A 216 -46.16 18.06 3.00
N ARG A 217 -45.07 18.81 3.19
CA ARG A 217 -43.75 18.44 2.69
C ARG A 217 -43.03 17.56 3.72
N PRO A 218 -42.32 16.50 3.30
CA PRO A 218 -41.40 15.78 4.17
C PRO A 218 -40.23 16.70 4.58
N SER A 219 -39.53 16.33 5.64
CA SER A 219 -38.47 17.12 6.29
C SER A 219 -37.46 17.72 5.31
N PHE A 220 -36.88 16.91 4.42
CA PHE A 220 -35.88 17.35 3.44
C PHE A 220 -36.45 18.43 2.49
N GLU A 221 -37.61 18.18 1.90
CA GLU A 221 -38.29 19.11 0.99
C GLU A 221 -38.76 20.39 1.72
N TYR A 222 -39.19 20.25 2.98
CA TYR A 222 -39.60 21.39 3.81
C TYR A 222 -38.41 22.32 4.06
N TYR A 223 -37.27 21.79 4.49
CA TYR A 223 -36.08 22.59 4.78
C TYR A 223 -35.34 23.06 3.54
N ASP A 224 -35.40 22.34 2.42
CA ASP A 224 -34.80 22.81 1.17
C ASP A 224 -35.55 24.03 0.61
N VAL A 225 -36.88 24.04 0.71
CA VAL A 225 -37.73 25.18 0.28
C VAL A 225 -37.68 26.32 1.29
N PHE A 226 -37.77 26.03 2.59
CA PHE A 226 -37.86 27.04 3.64
C PHE A 226 -36.57 27.07 4.48
N ARG A 227 -35.59 27.83 4.00
CA ARG A 227 -34.26 27.94 4.64
C ARG A 227 -34.27 28.67 5.98
N GLY A 228 -35.18 29.64 6.17
CA GLY A 228 -35.36 30.33 7.47
C GLY A 228 -35.70 29.36 8.62
N PRO A 229 -36.77 28.57 8.51
CA PRO A 229 -37.09 27.52 9.49
C PRO A 229 -35.98 26.51 9.75
N LEU A 230 -35.18 26.14 8.75
CA LEU A 230 -34.03 25.24 8.96
C LEU A 230 -33.04 25.82 9.97
N ILE A 231 -32.67 27.09 9.80
CA ILE A 231 -31.73 27.79 10.68
C ILE A 231 -32.33 27.91 12.09
N GLU A 232 -33.58 28.35 12.21
CA GLU A 232 -34.25 28.49 13.50
C GLU A 232 -34.38 27.16 14.25
N HIS A 233 -34.82 26.10 13.57
CA HIS A 233 -34.99 24.78 14.18
C HIS A 233 -33.65 24.17 14.57
N MET A 234 -32.59 24.35 13.76
CA MET A 234 -31.25 23.89 14.07
C MET A 234 -30.67 24.59 15.29
N ILE A 235 -30.75 25.94 15.35
CA ILE A 235 -30.27 26.70 16.51
C ILE A 235 -31.04 26.29 17.77
N PHE A 236 -32.36 26.16 17.68
CA PHE A 236 -33.17 25.71 18.80
C PHE A 236 -32.75 24.30 19.25
N TYR A 237 -32.58 23.37 18.32
CA TYR A 237 -32.14 22.01 18.62
C TYR A 237 -30.79 21.99 19.35
N LEU A 238 -29.77 22.65 18.80
CA LEU A 238 -28.42 22.68 19.36
C LEU A 238 -28.40 23.32 20.76
N THR A 239 -29.13 24.42 20.95
CA THR A 239 -29.18 25.12 22.24
C THR A 239 -30.00 24.37 23.29
N LYS A 240 -31.10 23.70 22.90
CA LYS A 240 -31.98 22.95 23.81
C LYS A 240 -31.35 21.63 24.27
N THR A 241 -30.63 20.95 23.38
CA THR A 241 -30.13 19.59 23.62
C THR A 241 -28.63 19.53 23.92
N GLY A 242 -27.85 20.53 23.51
CA GLY A 242 -26.38 20.47 23.54
C GLY A 242 -25.79 19.43 22.59
N GLY A 243 -26.56 18.94 21.61
CA GLY A 243 -26.18 17.90 20.66
C GLY A 243 -25.40 18.40 19.44
N ASP A 244 -25.17 17.50 18.49
CA ASP A 244 -24.47 17.75 17.22
C ASP A 244 -25.48 17.83 16.06
N ALA A 245 -25.24 18.67 15.06
CA ALA A 245 -26.07 18.79 13.86
C ALA A 245 -26.25 17.45 13.11
N ARG A 246 -25.30 16.51 13.24
CA ARG A 246 -25.40 15.15 12.67
C ARG A 246 -26.57 14.34 13.23
N THR A 247 -27.04 14.68 14.43
CA THR A 247 -28.17 14.02 15.11
C THR A 247 -29.43 14.87 15.09
N PHE A 248 -29.51 15.85 14.20
CA PHE A 248 -30.70 16.66 14.01
C PHE A 248 -31.90 15.77 13.67
N PRO A 249 -33.01 15.85 14.43
CA PRO A 249 -34.13 14.96 14.22
C PRO A 249 -34.81 15.24 12.88
N GLU A 250 -35.19 14.18 12.17
CA GLU A 250 -35.92 14.30 10.91
C GLU A 250 -37.21 15.10 11.07
N MET A 251 -37.94 14.86 12.16
CA MET A 251 -39.13 15.62 12.56
C MET A 251 -38.95 16.13 13.99
N MET A 252 -39.03 17.46 14.17
CA MET A 252 -38.97 18.08 15.49
C MET A 252 -40.22 17.72 16.32
N PRO A 253 -40.10 17.50 17.65
CA PRO A 253 -41.24 17.34 18.54
C PRO A 253 -42.21 18.53 18.50
N THR A 254 -43.52 18.27 18.55
CA THR A 254 -44.57 19.31 18.53
C THR A 254 -44.38 20.39 19.61
N LYS A 255 -43.89 20.00 20.78
CA LYS A 255 -43.61 20.90 21.90
C LYS A 255 -42.54 21.94 21.55
N TRP A 256 -41.52 21.54 20.78
CA TRP A 256 -40.43 22.44 20.38
C TRP A 256 -40.91 23.50 19.39
N TYR A 257 -41.83 23.14 18.48
CA TYR A 257 -42.47 24.14 17.62
C TYR A 257 -43.20 25.20 18.44
N ALA A 258 -43.99 24.80 19.43
CA ALA A 258 -44.70 25.76 20.29
C ALA A 258 -43.74 26.71 21.01
N GLU A 259 -42.64 26.19 21.59
CA GLU A 259 -41.60 27.01 22.22
C GLU A 259 -40.95 28.00 21.24
N ILE A 260 -40.64 27.55 20.02
CA ILE A 260 -40.09 28.41 18.96
C ILE A 260 -41.09 29.53 18.62
N TYR A 261 -42.38 29.22 18.45
CA TYR A 261 -43.41 30.22 18.18
C TYR A 261 -43.58 31.23 19.32
N ASP A 262 -43.47 30.80 20.58
CA ASP A 262 -43.52 31.70 21.74
C ASP A 262 -42.31 32.64 21.80
N ILE A 263 -41.10 32.13 21.52
CA ILE A 263 -39.88 32.95 21.42
C ILE A 263 -40.04 33.96 20.29
N ARG A 264 -40.50 33.50 19.12
CA ARG A 264 -40.76 34.33 17.95
C ARG A 264 -41.74 35.45 18.29
N PHE A 265 -42.86 35.14 18.93
CA PHE A 265 -43.85 36.13 19.34
C PHE A 265 -43.26 37.17 20.30
N LYS A 266 -42.50 36.76 21.31
CA LYS A 266 -41.85 37.69 22.26
C LYS A 266 -40.86 38.62 21.54
N LEU A 267 -40.06 38.08 20.64
CA LEU A 267 -39.06 38.84 19.87
C LEU A 267 -39.74 39.87 18.95
N TYR A 268 -40.69 39.44 18.13
CA TYR A 268 -41.37 40.34 17.19
C TYR A 268 -42.20 41.42 17.89
N ASN A 269 -42.76 41.16 19.07
CA ASN A 269 -43.44 42.20 19.84
C ASN A 269 -42.50 43.35 20.20
N VAL A 270 -41.25 43.06 20.56
CA VAL A 270 -40.24 44.09 20.85
C VAL A 270 -39.79 44.77 19.56
N LEU A 271 -39.43 43.98 18.54
CA LEU A 271 -38.91 44.50 17.27
C LEU A 271 -39.94 45.37 16.54
N GLN A 272 -41.23 45.00 16.56
CA GLN A 272 -42.29 45.79 15.93
C GLN A 272 -42.54 47.11 16.68
N ARG A 273 -42.48 47.11 18.01
CA ARG A 273 -42.60 48.34 18.81
C ARG A 273 -41.45 49.30 18.53
N ARG A 274 -40.22 48.80 18.47
CA ARG A 274 -39.03 49.60 18.13
C ARG A 274 -39.10 50.15 16.71
N LYS A 275 -39.37 49.28 15.73
CA LYS A 275 -39.57 49.69 14.34
C LYS A 275 -40.62 50.79 14.22
N ARG A 276 -41.77 50.63 14.89
CA ARG A 276 -42.85 51.62 14.89
C ARG A 276 -42.38 52.98 15.43
N GLN A 277 -41.71 53.00 16.58
CA GLN A 277 -41.19 54.26 17.16
C GLN A 277 -40.22 54.97 16.23
N VAL A 278 -39.28 54.22 15.62
CA VAL A 278 -38.32 54.79 14.66
C VAL A 278 -39.02 55.31 13.41
N HIS A 279 -39.97 54.55 12.87
CA HIS A 279 -40.72 54.89 11.67
C HIS A 279 -41.59 56.15 11.87
N GLU A 280 -42.32 56.22 12.98
CA GLU A 280 -43.16 57.36 13.33
C GLU A 280 -42.33 58.62 13.66
N ALA A 281 -41.15 58.45 14.26
CA ALA A 281 -40.27 59.58 14.58
C ALA A 281 -39.52 60.13 13.35
N SER A 282 -39.08 59.26 12.44
CA SER A 282 -38.28 59.63 11.27
C SER A 282 -39.12 60.01 10.04
N TRP A 283 -40.41 59.65 10.03
CA TRP A 283 -41.29 59.76 8.85
C TRP A 283 -40.71 59.09 7.59
N SER A 284 -39.86 58.08 7.78
CA SER A 284 -39.21 57.36 6.68
C SER A 284 -40.25 56.64 5.83
N ARG A 285 -40.02 56.52 4.51
CA ARG A 285 -40.89 55.73 3.63
C ARG A 285 -40.86 54.23 3.95
N GLU A 286 -39.73 53.75 4.46
CA GLU A 286 -39.51 52.36 4.82
C GLU A 286 -38.76 52.29 6.15
N ALA A 287 -39.19 51.36 7.01
CA ALA A 287 -38.51 51.01 8.25
C ALA A 287 -38.49 49.49 8.40
N PHE A 288 -37.39 48.95 8.92
CA PHE A 288 -37.16 47.52 8.99
C PHE A 288 -37.03 47.05 10.44
N HIS A 289 -37.20 45.76 10.65
CA HIS A 289 -36.98 45.18 11.98
C HIS A 289 -35.49 45.08 12.26
N ASP A 290 -35.08 45.45 13.47
CA ASP A 290 -33.71 45.20 13.92
C ASP A 290 -33.44 43.68 13.94
N PHE A 291 -32.22 43.27 13.56
CA PHE A 291 -31.78 41.87 13.61
C PHE A 291 -32.63 40.89 12.79
N HIS A 292 -33.34 41.38 11.76
CA HIS A 292 -34.15 40.58 10.87
C HIS A 292 -33.91 40.93 9.39
N PRO A 293 -33.92 39.95 8.46
CA PRO A 293 -33.88 40.24 7.02
C PRO A 293 -35.10 41.06 6.59
N HIS A 294 -34.94 41.84 5.51
CA HIS A 294 -36.05 42.60 4.92
C HIS A 294 -37.08 41.67 4.27
N ASP A 295 -36.60 40.61 3.62
CA ASP A 295 -37.39 39.51 3.09
C ASP A 295 -36.87 38.19 3.69
N LEU A 296 -37.63 37.60 4.61
CA LEU A 296 -37.24 36.36 5.30
C LEU A 296 -37.25 35.14 4.37
N GLU A 297 -38.07 35.16 3.32
CA GLU A 297 -38.22 34.03 2.40
C GLU A 297 -37.08 33.98 1.37
N HIS A 298 -36.58 35.14 0.93
CA HIS A 298 -35.57 35.22 -0.13
C HIS A 298 -34.17 35.64 0.37
N ASP A 299 -34.08 36.51 1.38
CA ASP A 299 -32.80 37.09 1.85
C ASP A 299 -32.33 36.54 3.20
N GLY A 300 -33.10 35.64 3.82
CA GLY A 300 -32.83 35.13 5.16
C GLY A 300 -31.47 34.45 5.30
N GLU A 301 -31.08 33.62 4.34
CA GLU A 301 -29.81 32.87 4.39
C GLU A 301 -28.59 33.81 4.38
N ALA A 302 -28.56 34.77 3.46
CA ALA A 302 -27.46 35.74 3.36
C ALA A 302 -27.39 36.65 4.58
N TYR A 303 -28.54 37.04 5.14
CA TYR A 303 -28.61 37.88 6.33
C TYR A 303 -28.09 37.14 7.57
N TYR A 304 -28.62 35.95 7.86
CA TYR A 304 -28.23 35.16 9.02
C TYR A 304 -26.79 34.67 8.91
N SER A 305 -26.31 34.33 7.72
CA SER A 305 -24.90 33.98 7.49
C SER A 305 -23.97 35.13 7.90
N LYS A 306 -24.26 36.37 7.48
CA LYS A 306 -23.47 37.55 7.88
C LYS A 306 -23.55 37.83 9.37
N LEU A 307 -24.74 37.69 9.97
CA LEU A 307 -24.93 37.92 11.40
C LEU A 307 -24.15 36.91 12.24
N ILE A 308 -24.28 35.61 11.94
CA ILE A 308 -23.57 34.53 12.62
C ILE A 308 -22.06 34.68 12.44
N ALA A 309 -21.59 34.98 11.23
CA ALA A 309 -20.17 35.18 10.97
C ALA A 309 -19.60 36.37 11.77
N LYS A 310 -20.37 37.45 11.89
CA LYS A 310 -19.96 38.62 12.69
C LYS A 310 -19.92 38.30 14.19
N GLU A 311 -20.88 37.54 14.69
CA GLU A 311 -20.96 37.17 16.11
C GLU A 311 -19.90 36.12 16.49
N ALA A 312 -19.60 35.17 15.60
CA ALA A 312 -18.56 34.16 15.81
C ALA A 312 -17.12 34.69 15.69
N ALA A 313 -16.93 35.89 15.14
CA ALA A 313 -15.63 36.54 15.00
C ALA A 313 -15.20 37.35 16.25
N VAL A 314 -16.06 37.40 17.27
CA VAL A 314 -15.82 38.07 18.57
C VAL A 314 -15.31 37.06 19.59
#